data_AF-A0A4Z1BA61-F1
#
_entry.id   AF-A0A4Z1BA61-F1
#
_cell.length_a   1.000
_cell.length_b   1.000
_cell.length_c   1.000
_cell.angle_alpha   90.00
_cell.angle_beta   90.00
_cell.angle_gamma   90.00
#
_symmetry.space_group_name_H-M   'P 1'
#
loop_
_entity.id
_entity.type
_entity.pdbx_description
1 polymer ?
#
loop_
_entity_poly.entity_id
_entity_poly.type
_entity_poly.pdbx_seq_one_letter_code
_entity_poly.pdbx_strand_id
1 'polypeptide(L)'
;MSTNKIIRLNPDNIPTPVGNYSHVTIIPRNSDLYTFSGQIGIDNNGKTPVNFNEQVILTFKNIKELLNSQDLDAENVIKVNIWATEEIDWEFFDKEWENLFKKNYPSMTIAYITALGLPELKIEIEIWAAK
;
A
#
# COMPACT_ATOMS: atom_id res chain seq x y z
N MET A 1 17.81 -22.08 -3.52
CA MET A 1 16.55 -22.52 -2.88
C MET A 1 15.42 -21.88 -3.67
N SER A 2 14.50 -22.65 -4.26
CA SER A 2 13.28 -22.09 -4.83
C SER A 2 12.35 -21.74 -3.68
N THR A 3 12.20 -20.44 -3.40
CA THR A 3 11.31 -19.95 -2.35
C THR A 3 9.91 -19.91 -2.93
N ASN A 4 8.98 -20.69 -2.38
CA ASN A 4 7.57 -20.73 -2.84
C ASN A 4 6.72 -19.61 -2.21
N LYS A 5 7.35 -18.64 -1.55
CA LYS A 5 6.68 -17.54 -0.84
C LYS A 5 7.43 -16.23 -1.06
N ILE A 6 6.69 -15.12 -1.01
CA ILE A 6 7.25 -13.77 -1.01
C ILE A 6 8.14 -13.59 0.23
N ILE A 7 9.30 -12.98 0.04
CA ILE A 7 10.27 -12.72 1.12
C ILE A 7 10.52 -11.23 1.23
N ARG A 8 10.60 -10.73 2.47
CA ARG A 8 10.99 -9.36 2.80
C ARG A 8 12.38 -9.33 3.41
N LEU A 9 13.24 -8.44 2.94
CA LEU A 9 14.61 -8.31 3.45
C LEU A 9 14.98 -6.84 3.65
N ASN A 10 15.79 -6.62 4.69
CA ASN A 10 16.50 -5.37 4.96
C ASN A 10 18.00 -5.71 5.07
N PRO A 11 18.82 -5.40 4.06
CA PRO A 11 20.25 -5.68 4.09
C PRO A 11 20.98 -4.93 5.21
N ASP A 12 21.91 -5.58 5.91
CA ASP A 12 22.65 -4.99 7.03
C ASP A 12 23.70 -3.94 6.61
N ASN A 13 24.05 -3.89 5.33
CA ASN A 13 25.08 -2.99 4.78
C ASN A 13 24.52 -1.63 4.33
N ILE A 14 23.25 -1.34 4.59
CA ILE A 14 22.59 -0.06 4.34
C ILE A 14 21.80 0.39 5.59
N PRO A 15 21.41 1.67 5.70
CA PRO A 15 20.58 2.13 6.80
C PRO A 15 19.28 1.34 6.92
N THR A 16 18.80 1.11 8.14
CA THR A 16 17.47 0.53 8.38
C THR A 16 16.37 1.36 7.74
N PRO A 17 15.23 0.75 7.35
CA PRO A 17 14.07 1.50 6.89
C PRO A 17 13.70 2.62 7.88
N VAL A 18 13.45 3.83 7.35
CA VAL A 18 13.04 5.00 8.15
C VAL A 18 11.55 5.01 8.48
N GLY A 19 10.81 3.99 8.03
CA GLY A 19 9.39 3.78 8.26
C GLY A 19 9.02 2.32 8.09
N ASN A 20 7.72 2.02 8.10
CA ASN A 20 7.19 0.66 8.10
C ASN A 20 7.20 0.00 6.71
N TYR A 21 8.39 -0.24 6.15
CA TYR A 21 8.57 -0.91 4.86
C TYR A 21 9.79 -1.84 4.86
N SER A 22 9.89 -2.67 3.83
CA SER A 22 11.09 -3.49 3.58
C SER A 22 11.86 -3.00 2.36
N HIS A 23 13.18 -2.88 2.45
CA HIS A 23 14.03 -2.45 1.32
C HIS A 23 13.88 -3.35 0.10
N VAL A 24 13.73 -4.65 0.32
CA VAL A 24 13.63 -5.65 -0.75
C VAL A 24 12.42 -6.55 -0.55
N THR A 25 11.66 -6.74 -1.63
CA THR A 25 10.68 -7.82 -1.77
C THR A 25 11.16 -8.78 -2.84
N ILE A 26 11.31 -10.06 -2.51
CA ILE A 26 11.65 -11.12 -3.45
C ILE A 26 10.38 -11.90 -3.80
N ILE A 27 10.10 -11.99 -5.09
CA ILE A 27 8.95 -12.71 -5.64
C ILE A 27 9.39 -14.12 -6.06
N PRO A 28 8.66 -15.18 -5.69
CA PRO A 28 8.89 -16.53 -6.19
C PRO A 28 8.93 -16.60 -7.72
N ARG A 29 9.68 -17.58 -8.24
CA ARG A 29 9.59 -17.91 -9.67
C ARG A 29 8.21 -18.49 -9.97
N ASN A 30 7.70 -18.22 -11.16
CA ASN A 30 6.40 -18.69 -11.66
C ASN A 30 5.18 -18.17 -10.88
N SER A 31 5.30 -17.04 -10.19
CA SER A 31 4.13 -16.34 -9.64
C SER A 31 3.37 -15.59 -10.73
N ASP A 32 2.06 -15.54 -10.58
CA ASP A 32 1.22 -14.60 -11.31
C ASP A 32 1.43 -13.19 -10.73
N LEU A 33 1.45 -12.18 -11.60
CA LEU A 33 1.58 -10.78 -11.20
C LEU A 33 0.25 -10.06 -11.37
N TYR A 34 -0.11 -9.29 -10.36
CA TYR A 34 -1.31 -8.47 -10.33
C TYR A 34 -0.90 -7.01 -10.22
N THR A 35 -1.32 -6.21 -11.19
CA THR A 35 -1.22 -4.74 -11.15
C THR A 35 -2.60 -4.18 -10.87
N PHE A 36 -2.72 -3.37 -9.83
CA PHE A 36 -3.98 -2.72 -9.49
C PHE A 36 -3.92 -1.24 -9.85
N SER A 37 -5.06 -0.66 -10.23
CA SER A 37 -5.16 0.79 -10.33
C SER A 37 -4.99 1.43 -8.94
N GLY A 38 -4.50 2.67 -8.88
CA GLY A 38 -4.42 3.43 -7.66
C GLY A 38 -5.78 3.51 -6.95
N GLN A 39 -5.79 3.14 -5.67
CA GLN A 39 -6.98 3.22 -4.83
C GLN A 39 -7.02 4.59 -4.15
N ILE A 40 -8.23 5.12 -4.05
CA ILE A 40 -8.52 6.46 -3.52
C ILE A 40 -9.55 6.39 -2.39
N GLY A 41 -9.62 7.45 -1.59
CA GLY A 41 -10.51 7.54 -0.43
C GLY A 41 -11.95 7.87 -0.78
N ILE A 42 -12.64 6.99 -1.51
CA ILE A 42 -14.03 7.14 -1.94
C ILE A 42 -14.90 6.02 -1.37
N ASP A 43 -16.15 6.32 -1.00
CA ASP A 43 -17.11 5.31 -0.55
C ASP A 43 -17.86 4.65 -1.72
N ASN A 44 -18.65 3.60 -1.43
CA ASN A 44 -19.42 2.86 -2.45
C ASN A 44 -20.53 3.68 -3.12
N ASN A 45 -20.86 4.88 -2.60
CA ASN A 45 -21.81 5.81 -3.19
C ASN A 45 -21.11 6.89 -4.03
N GLY A 46 -19.79 6.83 -4.17
CA GLY A 46 -18.99 7.81 -4.90
C GLY A 46 -18.69 9.08 -4.11
N LYS A 47 -18.83 9.07 -2.78
CA LYS A 47 -18.54 10.23 -1.93
C LYS A 47 -17.10 10.19 -1.42
N THR A 48 -16.39 11.29 -1.67
CA THR A 48 -15.04 11.55 -1.14
C THR A 48 -15.14 12.43 0.12
N PRO A 49 -14.66 11.97 1.29
CA PRO A 49 -14.63 12.79 2.49
C PRO A 49 -13.63 13.95 2.38
N VAL A 50 -13.92 15.07 3.07
CA VAL A 50 -13.02 16.23 3.12
C VAL A 50 -11.83 15.97 4.05
N ASN A 51 -12.03 15.17 5.10
CA ASN A 51 -10.97 14.85 6.04
C ASN A 51 -9.96 13.87 5.43
N PHE A 52 -8.66 14.15 5.59
CA PHE A 52 -7.57 13.31 5.06
C PHE A 52 -7.60 11.89 5.63
N ASN A 53 -7.70 11.76 6.95
CA ASN A 53 -7.69 10.46 7.63
C ASN A 53 -8.92 9.61 7.28
N GLU A 54 -10.07 10.23 7.00
CA GLU A 54 -11.23 9.52 6.45
C GLU A 54 -10.95 8.97 5.04
N GLN A 55 -10.25 9.71 4.18
CA GLN A 55 -9.79 9.19 2.90
C GLN A 55 -8.77 8.06 3.06
N VAL A 56 -7.88 8.12 4.05
CA VAL A 56 -6.94 7.03 4.39
C VAL A 56 -7.70 5.75 4.72
N ILE A 57 -8.68 5.81 5.65
CA ILE A 57 -9.50 4.65 6.04
C ILE A 57 -10.16 4.01 4.80
N LEU A 58 -10.81 4.84 3.97
CA LEU A 58 -11.49 4.36 2.77
C LEU A 58 -10.51 3.76 1.76
N THR A 59 -9.33 4.36 1.58
CA THR A 59 -8.31 3.85 0.67
C THR A 59 -7.85 2.44 1.10
N PHE A 60 -7.53 2.23 2.37
CA PHE A 60 -7.15 0.90 2.88
C PHE A 60 -8.29 -0.11 2.82
N LYS A 61 -9.52 0.32 3.11
CA LYS A 61 -10.71 -0.52 2.95
C LYS A 61 -10.87 -0.98 1.50
N ASN A 62 -10.76 -0.07 0.54
CA ASN A 62 -10.88 -0.34 -0.88
C ASN A 62 -9.78 -1.30 -1.36
N ILE A 63 -8.53 -1.11 -0.91
CA ILE A 63 -7.41 -2.04 -1.18
C ILE A 63 -7.73 -3.44 -0.68
N LYS A 64 -8.25 -3.57 0.55
CA LYS A 64 -8.58 -4.87 1.13
C LYS A 64 -9.68 -5.58 0.34
N GLU A 65 -10.73 -4.87 -0.05
CA GLU A 65 -11.81 -5.42 -0.88
C GLU A 65 -11.29 -5.83 -2.27
N LEU A 66 -10.39 -5.03 -2.85
CA LEU A 66 -9.78 -5.31 -4.14
C LEU A 66 -8.90 -6.56 -4.14
N LEU A 67 -8.06 -6.72 -3.12
CA LEU A 67 -7.26 -7.94 -2.92
C LEU A 67 -8.16 -9.17 -2.77
N ASN A 68 -9.17 -9.09 -1.90
CA ASN A 68 -10.12 -10.17 -1.68
C ASN A 68 -10.86 -10.59 -2.96
N SER A 69 -11.12 -9.65 -3.88
CA SER A 69 -11.77 -9.95 -5.16
C SER A 69 -10.97 -10.89 -6.07
N GLN A 70 -9.66 -11.02 -5.82
CA GLN A 70 -8.72 -11.87 -6.56
C GLN A 70 -8.22 -13.05 -5.73
N ASP A 71 -8.88 -13.36 -4.61
CA ASP A 71 -8.42 -14.35 -3.62
C ASP A 71 -6.98 -14.07 -3.13
N LEU A 72 -6.65 -12.78 -2.96
CA LEU A 72 -5.39 -12.30 -2.41
C LEU A 72 -5.60 -11.65 -1.04
N ASP A 73 -4.52 -11.56 -0.28
CA ASP A 73 -4.44 -10.77 0.94
C ASP A 73 -3.19 -9.88 0.98
N ALA A 74 -2.93 -9.25 2.13
CA ALA A 74 -1.81 -8.33 2.30
C ALA A 74 -0.43 -9.02 2.16
N GLU A 75 -0.31 -10.33 2.42
CA GLU A 75 0.95 -11.06 2.25
C GLU A 75 1.33 -11.16 0.77
N ASN A 76 0.35 -11.10 -0.14
CA ASN A 76 0.56 -11.12 -1.58
C ASN A 76 1.09 -9.79 -2.14
N VAL A 77 0.90 -8.67 -1.44
CA VAL A 77 1.30 -7.33 -1.95
C VAL A 77 2.82 -7.23 -2.01
N ILE A 78 3.39 -7.00 -3.18
CA ILE A 78 4.84 -6.98 -3.40
C ILE A 78 5.43 -5.57 -3.36
N LYS A 79 4.65 -4.56 -3.73
CA LYS A 79 5.06 -3.15 -3.80
C LYS A 79 3.87 -2.27 -3.51
N VAL A 80 4.14 -1.15 -2.83
CA VAL A 80 3.19 -0.07 -2.62
C VAL A 80 3.80 1.26 -3.03
N ASN A 81 3.01 2.08 -3.70
CA ASN A 81 3.34 3.47 -4.00
C ASN A 81 2.24 4.35 -3.40
N ILE A 82 2.65 5.36 -2.62
CA ILE A 82 1.76 6.28 -1.93
C ILE A 82 2.02 7.67 -2.47
N TRP A 83 0.97 8.33 -2.92
CA TRP A 83 0.99 9.74 -3.28
C TRP A 83 0.02 10.51 -2.41
N ALA A 84 0.49 11.60 -1.80
CA ALA A 84 -0.35 12.47 -0.97
C ALA A 84 -0.20 13.93 -1.40
N THR A 85 -1.28 14.69 -1.33
CA THR A 85 -1.26 16.14 -1.61
C THR A 85 -1.17 17.00 -0.35
N GLU A 86 -1.39 16.38 0.81
CA GLU A 86 -1.32 16.99 2.14
C GLU A 86 -0.36 16.15 3.01
N GLU A 87 0.17 16.73 4.07
CA GLU A 87 1.03 16.02 5.03
C GLU A 87 0.28 14.87 5.68
N ILE A 88 0.91 13.69 5.75
CA ILE A 88 0.33 12.51 6.39
C ILE A 88 0.49 12.61 7.91
N ASP A 89 -0.62 12.43 8.63
CA ASP A 89 -0.60 12.05 10.05
C ASP A 89 -0.08 10.61 10.17
N TRP A 90 1.23 10.47 10.36
CA TRP A 90 1.89 9.16 10.40
C TRP A 90 1.44 8.28 11.55
N GLU A 91 1.07 8.85 12.70
CA GLU A 91 0.56 8.07 13.82
C GLU A 91 -0.79 7.42 13.47
N PHE A 92 -1.64 8.14 12.73
CA PHE A 92 -2.89 7.60 12.22
C PHE A 92 -2.65 6.60 11.08
N PHE A 93 -1.85 6.98 10.08
CA PHE A 93 -1.59 6.16 8.91
C PHE A 93 -0.95 4.81 9.26
N ASP A 94 0.02 4.80 10.18
CA ASP A 94 0.69 3.57 10.61
C ASP A 94 -0.25 2.58 11.28
N LYS A 95 -1.34 3.03 11.93
CA LYS A 95 -2.37 2.14 12.49
C LYS A 95 -3.10 1.39 11.38
N GLU A 96 -3.53 2.09 10.33
CA GLU A 96 -4.18 1.46 9.16
C GLU A 96 -3.21 0.56 8.38
N TRP A 97 -1.96 1.00 8.23
CA TRP A 97 -0.90 0.22 7.61
C TRP A 97 -0.59 -1.07 8.38
N GLU A 98 -0.45 -1.02 9.70
CA GLU A 98 -0.23 -2.19 10.55
C GLU A 98 -1.44 -3.13 10.55
N ASN A 99 -2.66 -2.58 10.55
CA ASN A 99 -3.90 -3.36 10.44
C ASN A 99 -3.94 -4.21 9.15
N LEU A 100 -3.44 -3.68 8.04
CA LEU A 100 -3.37 -4.42 6.77
C LEU A 100 -2.20 -5.41 6.75
N PHE A 101 -0.98 -4.96 7.04
CA PHE A 101 0.25 -5.73 6.78
C PHE A 101 0.79 -6.55 7.96
N LYS A 102 0.33 -6.32 9.19
CA LYS A 102 0.72 -7.08 10.39
C LYS A 102 2.24 -7.24 10.56
N LYS A 103 3.00 -6.16 10.31
CA LYS A 103 4.48 -6.10 10.35
C LYS A 103 5.23 -6.88 9.26
N ASN A 104 4.53 -7.48 8.29
CA ASN A 104 5.14 -8.06 7.09
C ASN A 104 5.13 -7.05 5.93
N TYR A 105 5.80 -5.93 6.11
CA TYR A 105 5.65 -4.77 5.24
C TYR A 105 6.28 -4.96 3.85
N PRO A 106 5.58 -4.57 2.77
CA PRO A 106 6.14 -4.61 1.43
C PRO A 106 7.19 -3.54 1.20
N SER A 107 7.83 -3.59 0.04
CA SER A 107 8.60 -2.46 -0.45
C SER A 107 7.65 -1.29 -0.74
N MET A 108 8.08 -0.08 -0.38
CA MET A 108 7.20 1.09 -0.36
C MET A 108 7.93 2.30 -0.93
N THR A 109 7.17 3.18 -1.58
CA THR A 109 7.62 4.53 -1.93
C THR A 109 6.51 5.49 -1.55
N ILE A 110 6.88 6.65 -1.00
CA ILE A 110 5.97 7.74 -0.76
C ILE A 110 6.49 9.02 -1.43
N ALA A 111 5.57 9.80 -2.01
CA ALA A 111 5.84 11.15 -2.46
C ALA A 111 4.70 12.09 -2.09
N TYR A 112 5.06 13.31 -1.69
CA TYR A 112 4.13 14.43 -1.66
C TYR A 112 4.10 15.09 -3.03
N ILE A 113 2.92 15.23 -3.61
CA ILE A 113 2.69 15.78 -4.94
C ILE A 113 1.72 16.96 -4.88
N THR A 114 1.62 17.74 -5.95
CA THR A 114 0.81 18.96 -5.96
C THR A 114 -0.68 18.70 -6.24
N ALA A 115 -1.03 17.59 -6.86
CA ALA A 115 -2.41 17.23 -7.21
C ALA A 115 -2.53 15.75 -7.59
N LEU A 116 -3.73 15.19 -7.41
CA LEU A 116 -4.14 13.85 -7.88
C LEU A 116 -5.13 13.98 -9.05
N GLY A 117 -5.70 12.86 -9.50
CA GLY A 117 -6.62 12.82 -10.63
C GLY A 117 -7.89 13.68 -10.49
N LEU A 118 -8.28 14.02 -9.27
CA LEU A 118 -9.41 14.90 -8.94
C LEU A 118 -9.01 15.85 -7.79
N PRO A 119 -9.53 17.09 -7.75
CA PRO A 119 -9.11 18.10 -6.77
C PRO A 119 -9.50 17.78 -5.32
N GLU A 120 -10.52 16.97 -5.10
CA GLU A 120 -10.95 16.53 -3.77
C GLU A 120 -10.10 15.38 -3.20
N LEU A 121 -9.27 14.74 -4.03
CA LEU A 121 -8.45 13.60 -3.60
C LEU A 121 -7.17 14.09 -2.93
N LYS A 122 -6.87 13.47 -1.79
CA LYS A 122 -5.73 13.83 -0.96
C LYS A 122 -4.71 12.73 -0.83
N ILE A 123 -5.12 11.49 -1.08
CA ILE A 123 -4.26 10.31 -1.06
C ILE A 123 -4.67 9.34 -2.17
N GLU A 124 -3.67 8.74 -2.81
CA GLU A 124 -3.81 7.63 -3.72
C GLU A 124 -2.74 6.58 -3.41
N ILE A 125 -3.14 5.31 -3.35
CA ILE A 125 -2.24 4.19 -3.06
C ILE A 125 -2.36 3.15 -4.17
N GLU A 126 -1.27 2.95 -4.91
CA GLU A 126 -1.14 1.86 -5.88
C GLU A 126 -0.46 0.67 -5.21
N ILE A 127 -0.98 -0.53 -5.48
CA ILE A 127 -0.39 -1.78 -5.03
C ILE A 127 -0.12 -2.70 -6.21
N TRP A 128 0.95 -3.47 -6.09
CA TRP A 128 1.23 -4.63 -6.94
C TRP A 128 1.20 -5.86 -6.05
N ALA A 129 0.74 -7.00 -6.56
CA ALA A 129 0.74 -8.26 -5.82
C ALA A 129 1.26 -9.44 -6.66
N ALA A 130 1.61 -10.53 -5.98
CA ALA A 130 1.99 -11.78 -6.60
C ALA A 130 1.43 -12.99 -5.83
N LYS A 131 1.13 -14.07 -6.54
CA LYS A 131 0.64 -15.34 -5.98
C LYS A 131 1.30 -16.53 -6.66
#